data_AF-A0A1F9GJA6-F1
#
_entry.id   AF-A0A1F9GJA6-F1
#
_cell.length_a   1.000
_cell.length_b   1.000
_cell.length_c   1.000
_cell.angle_alpha   90.00
_cell.angle_beta   90.00
_cell.angle_gamma   90.00
#
_symmetry.space_group_name_H-M   'P 1'
#
loop_
_entity.id
_entity.type
_entity.pdbx_description
1 polymer ?
#
loop_
_entity_poly.entity_id
_entity_poly.type
_entity_poly.pdbx_seq_one_letter_code
_entity_poly.pdbx_strand_id
1 'polypeptide(L)'
;MMHYHDLNSYRARKVKHPKEYKWSSYRFYAHGTQDCLIAPAPSYLALGNSAKERQEAYRKRVERILIEEGFEKKRYSKNQYIGDPDWVQKRYSEIQEKRKLKRFAYLKRQQRFYRQLQGAP
;
A
#
# COMPACT_ATOMS: atom_id res chain seq x y z
N MET A 1 0.72 3.72 16.97
CA MET A 1 1.64 4.76 16.46
C MET A 1 0.85 5.76 15.62
N MET A 2 0.91 7.04 15.99
CA MET A 2 0.17 8.15 15.35
C MET A 2 0.32 8.22 13.82
N HIS A 3 1.55 8.21 13.32
CA HIS A 3 1.84 8.29 11.89
C HIS A 3 1.38 7.08 11.09
N TYR A 4 1.15 5.91 11.72
CA TYR A 4 0.68 4.74 10.99
C TYR A 4 -0.72 4.99 10.40
N HIS A 5 -1.61 5.59 11.18
CA HIS A 5 -2.97 5.91 10.73
C HIS A 5 -2.95 6.94 9.61
N ASP A 6 -2.17 8.01 9.77
CA ASP A 6 -2.05 9.08 8.77
C ASP A 6 -1.44 8.59 7.45
N LEU A 7 -0.47 7.68 7.52
CA LEU A 7 0.19 7.11 6.35
C LEU A 7 -0.55 5.93 5.74
N ASN A 8 -1.57 5.37 6.40
CA ASN A 8 -2.23 4.15 5.89
C ASN A 8 -2.89 4.39 4.53
N SER A 9 -3.53 5.55 4.33
CA SER A 9 -4.15 5.89 3.04
C SER A 9 -3.12 6.08 1.93
N TYR A 10 -1.91 6.56 2.26
CA TYR A 10 -0.79 6.60 1.33
C TYR A 10 -0.29 5.19 0.99
N ARG A 11 -0.04 4.35 2.01
CA ARG A 11 0.44 2.96 1.85
C ARG A 11 -0.55 2.06 1.11
N ALA A 12 -1.84 2.29 1.30
CA ALA A 12 -2.91 1.65 0.55
C ALA A 12 -3.08 2.22 -0.88
N ARG A 13 -2.30 3.23 -1.26
CA ARG A 13 -2.35 3.95 -2.53
C ARG A 13 -3.71 4.58 -2.83
N LYS A 14 -4.43 5.01 -1.80
CA LYS A 14 -5.67 5.78 -1.95
C LYS A 14 -5.42 7.26 -2.24
N VAL A 15 -4.29 7.79 -1.75
CA VAL A 15 -3.87 9.18 -1.94
C VAL A 15 -2.37 9.24 -2.20
N LYS A 16 -1.89 10.29 -2.89
CA LYS A 16 -0.45 10.48 -3.12
C LYS A 16 0.26 11.12 -1.93
N HIS A 17 -0.49 11.80 -1.07
CA HIS A 17 0.03 12.42 0.13
C HIS A 17 -1.00 12.37 1.28
N PRO A 18 -0.60 12.12 2.55
CA PRO A 18 -1.52 12.04 3.70
C PRO A 18 -2.48 13.23 3.85
N LYS A 19 -2.01 14.46 3.53
CA LYS A 19 -2.84 15.70 3.51
C LYS A 19 -4.16 15.59 2.73
N GLU A 20 -4.21 14.76 1.70
CA GLU A 20 -5.38 14.58 0.84
C GLU A 20 -6.46 13.72 1.51
N TYR A 21 -6.08 12.88 2.47
CA TYR A 21 -7.02 11.98 3.13
C TYR A 21 -7.75 12.69 4.28
N LYS A 22 -9.05 12.93 4.08
CA LYS A 22 -9.86 13.73 5.01
C LYS A 22 -10.02 13.10 6.40
N TRP A 23 -10.05 11.78 6.48
CA TRP A 23 -10.25 11.03 7.72
C TRP A 23 -8.90 10.60 8.31
N SER A 24 -8.04 11.57 8.56
CA SER A 24 -6.74 11.36 9.21
C SER A 24 -6.47 12.46 10.23
N SER A 25 -5.66 12.13 11.24
CA SER A 25 -5.14 13.10 12.21
C SER A 25 -4.03 13.99 11.64
N TYR A 26 -3.64 13.79 10.38
CA TYR A 26 -2.53 14.49 9.74
C TYR A 26 -2.69 16.00 9.84
N ARG A 27 -3.88 16.57 9.64
CA ARG A 27 -4.08 18.03 9.70
C ARG A 27 -3.87 18.59 11.11
N PHE A 28 -4.31 17.86 12.12
CA PHE A 28 -4.07 18.22 13.52
C PHE A 28 -2.57 18.24 13.83
N TYR A 29 -1.86 17.15 13.54
CA TYR A 29 -0.44 17.04 13.88
C TYR A 29 0.50 17.83 12.95
N ALA A 30 0.16 17.97 11.67
CA ALA A 30 1.01 18.65 10.69
C ALA A 30 0.72 20.15 10.58
N HIS A 31 -0.50 20.60 10.88
CA HIS A 31 -0.91 22.00 10.67
C HIS A 31 -1.58 22.64 11.88
N GLY A 32 -1.76 21.91 12.99
CA GLY A 32 -2.39 22.43 14.19
C GLY A 32 -3.88 22.71 14.03
N THR A 33 -4.53 22.10 13.03
CA THR A 33 -5.99 22.22 12.87
C THR A 33 -6.67 21.66 14.12
N GLN A 34 -7.55 22.45 14.74
CA GLN A 34 -8.30 21.98 15.90
C GLN A 34 -9.20 20.82 15.52
N ASP A 35 -9.20 19.79 16.36
CA ASP A 35 -10.06 18.62 16.25
C ASP A 35 -10.38 18.15 17.67
N CYS A 36 -11.66 18.23 18.06
CA CYS A 36 -12.11 17.89 19.40
C CYS A 36 -12.03 16.38 19.70
N LEU A 37 -11.84 15.54 18.68
CA LEU A 37 -11.72 14.09 18.83
C LEU A 37 -10.27 13.65 19.06
N ILE A 38 -9.30 14.57 18.94
CA ILE A 38 -7.87 14.25 19.00
C ILE A 38 -7.24 14.81 20.27
N ALA A 39 -6.83 13.92 21.16
CA ALA A 39 -5.88 14.24 22.21
C ALA A 39 -4.43 14.17 21.65
N PRO A 40 -3.57 15.18 21.90
CA PRO A 40 -2.17 15.11 21.52
C PRO A 40 -1.48 13.89 22.13
N ALA A 41 -0.92 13.01 21.29
CA ALA A 41 -0.17 11.86 21.78
C ALA A 41 1.13 12.31 22.48
N PRO A 42 1.60 11.63 23.55
CA PRO A 42 2.87 11.94 24.19
C PRO A 42 4.05 11.95 23.22
N SER A 43 4.07 11.03 22.26
CA SER A 43 5.10 10.97 21.20
C SER A 43 5.09 12.16 20.25
N TYR A 44 3.96 12.87 20.12
CA TYR A 44 3.88 14.13 19.38
C TYR A 44 4.35 15.29 20.23
N LEU A 45 3.95 15.33 21.50
CA LEU A 45 4.40 16.36 22.45
C LEU A 45 5.92 16.36 22.61
N ALA A 46 6.55 15.18 22.57
CA ALA A 46 8.00 15.02 22.60
C ALA A 46 8.74 15.49 21.32
N LEU A 47 8.04 15.90 20.24
CA LEU A 47 8.70 16.37 19.01
C LEU A 47 9.24 17.80 19.10
N GLY A 48 8.87 18.56 20.12
CA GLY A 48 9.28 19.95 20.27
C GLY A 48 8.55 20.67 21.41
N ASN A 49 9.16 21.73 21.90
CA ASN A 49 8.66 22.50 23.03
C ASN A 49 7.52 23.43 22.60
N SER A 50 7.56 23.96 21.38
CA SER A 50 6.51 24.78 20.81
C SER A 50 5.59 24.02 19.84
N ALA A 51 4.37 24.52 19.63
CA ALA A 51 3.45 23.95 18.64
C ALA A 51 4.05 23.99 17.22
N LYS A 52 4.77 25.07 16.90
CA LYS A 52 5.45 25.25 15.60
C LYS A 52 6.53 24.19 15.39
N GLU A 53 7.38 23.94 16.38
CA GLU A 53 8.41 22.90 16.33
C GLU A 53 7.79 21.51 16.13
N ARG A 54 6.76 21.17 16.89
CA ARG A 54 6.10 19.86 16.78
C ARG A 54 5.50 19.62 15.40
N GLN A 55 4.80 20.62 14.86
CA GLN A 55 4.20 20.53 13.52
C GLN A 55 5.27 20.41 12.43
N GLU A 56 6.37 21.18 12.54
CA GLU A 56 7.47 21.10 11.59
C GLU A 56 8.18 19.75 11.64
N ALA A 57 8.50 19.28 12.85
CA ALA A 57 9.09 17.95 13.07
C ALA A 57 8.18 16.84 12.55
N TYR A 58 6.86 16.98 12.72
CA TYR A 58 5.90 16.00 12.21
C TYR A 58 5.86 15.97 10.68
N ARG A 59 5.79 17.14 10.03
CA ARG A 59 5.86 17.25 8.56
C ARG A 59 7.16 16.63 8.04
N LYS A 60 8.32 17.02 8.61
CA LYS A 60 9.63 16.46 8.24
C LYS A 60 9.68 14.94 8.38
N ARG A 61 9.13 14.39 9.47
CA ARG A 61 9.04 12.93 9.67
C ARG A 61 8.18 12.28 8.59
N VAL A 62 7.01 12.85 8.28
CA VAL A 62 6.12 12.31 7.24
C VAL A 62 6.81 12.34 5.88
N GLU A 63 7.34 13.48 5.46
CA GLU A 63 8.03 13.62 4.16
C GLU A 63 9.19 12.63 4.03
N ARG A 64 10.01 12.48 5.09
CA ARG A 64 11.08 11.48 5.10
C ARG A 64 10.54 10.07 4.87
N ILE A 65 9.45 9.69 5.53
CA ILE A 65 8.82 8.37 5.34
C ILE A 65 8.29 8.22 3.90
N LEU A 66 7.69 9.25 3.31
CA LEU A 66 7.20 9.19 1.93
C LEU A 66 8.34 8.98 0.93
N ILE A 67 9.48 9.63 1.15
CA ILE A 67 10.70 9.45 0.33
C ILE A 67 11.26 8.04 0.51
N GLU A 68 11.45 7.58 1.74
CA GLU A 68 12.00 6.25 2.06
C GLU A 68 11.09 5.11 1.58
N GLU A 69 9.77 5.28 1.74
CA GLU A 69 8.82 4.24 1.35
C GLU A 69 8.59 4.25 -0.16
N GLY A 70 8.59 5.41 -0.80
CA GLY A 70 8.18 5.56 -2.19
C GLY A 70 6.71 5.15 -2.42
N PHE A 71 6.17 5.49 -3.58
CA PHE A 71 4.77 5.19 -3.90
C PHE A 71 4.56 3.82 -4.57
N GLU A 72 5.64 3.08 -4.77
CA GLU A 72 5.64 1.86 -5.57
C GLU A 72 4.97 0.65 -4.91
N LYS A 73 4.61 -0.28 -5.80
CA LYS A 73 4.33 -1.72 -5.68
C LYS A 73 4.87 -2.57 -4.52
N LYS A 74 4.87 -2.20 -3.23
CA LYS A 74 5.45 -3.09 -2.20
C LYS A 74 4.64 -4.36 -1.97
N ARG A 75 5.34 -5.50 -1.98
CA ARG A 75 4.82 -6.83 -1.63
C ARG A 75 5.20 -7.11 -0.18
N TYR A 76 4.24 -7.00 0.73
CA TYR A 76 4.51 -7.11 2.18
C TYR A 76 4.75 -8.53 2.67
N SER A 77 4.43 -9.55 1.86
CA SER A 77 4.71 -10.95 2.18
C SER A 77 5.10 -11.72 0.92
N LYS A 78 6.00 -12.69 1.10
CA LYS A 78 6.30 -13.72 0.09
C LYS A 78 5.12 -14.68 -0.07
N ASN A 79 4.39 -14.91 1.02
CA ASN A 79 3.26 -15.82 1.06
C ASN A 79 2.01 -15.12 0.53
N GLN A 80 1.27 -15.81 -0.33
CA GLN A 80 0.04 -15.27 -0.92
C GLN A 80 -1.18 -15.48 -0.03
N TYR A 81 -1.13 -16.53 0.80
CA TYR A 81 -2.15 -16.93 1.75
C TYR A 81 -1.51 -17.17 3.10
N ILE A 82 -2.22 -16.80 4.17
CA ILE A 82 -1.84 -17.02 5.56
C ILE A 82 -3.10 -17.48 6.28
N GLY A 83 -3.01 -18.54 7.08
CA GLY A 83 -4.16 -19.12 7.79
C GLY A 83 -4.00 -20.62 7.99
N ASP A 84 -5.12 -21.29 8.17
CA ASP A 84 -5.23 -22.75 8.31
C ASP A 84 -4.45 -23.51 7.20
N PRO A 85 -3.58 -24.48 7.55
CA PRO A 85 -2.74 -25.16 6.57
C PRO A 85 -3.50 -25.83 5.43
N ASP A 86 -4.61 -26.51 5.73
CA ASP A 86 -5.41 -27.23 4.72
C ASP A 86 -6.09 -26.23 3.78
N TRP A 87 -6.64 -25.15 4.33
CA TRP A 87 -7.20 -24.07 3.55
C TRP A 87 -6.15 -23.39 2.66
N VAL A 88 -4.96 -23.11 3.22
CA VAL A 88 -3.85 -22.49 2.49
C VAL A 88 -3.41 -23.39 1.34
N GLN A 89 -3.22 -24.70 1.59
CA GLN A 89 -2.85 -25.66 0.56
C GLN A 89 -3.90 -25.73 -0.55
N LYS A 90 -5.18 -25.78 -0.19
CA LYS A 90 -6.30 -25.73 -1.15
C LYS A 90 -6.23 -24.49 -2.04
N ARG A 91 -6.05 -23.29 -1.44
CA ARG A 91 -5.93 -22.03 -2.20
C ARG A 91 -4.73 -22.03 -3.15
N TYR A 92 -3.59 -22.57 -2.72
CA TYR A 92 -2.42 -22.71 -3.58
C TYR A 92 -2.70 -23.62 -4.77
N SER A 93 -3.30 -24.80 -4.55
CA SER A 93 -3.68 -25.74 -5.62
C SER A 93 -4.62 -25.10 -6.65
N GLU A 94 -5.66 -24.40 -6.19
CA GLU A 94 -6.60 -23.67 -7.07
C GLU A 94 -5.90 -22.61 -7.95
N ILE A 95 -4.94 -21.86 -7.39
CA ILE A 95 -4.16 -20.89 -8.17
C ILE A 95 -3.26 -21.57 -9.18
N GLN A 96 -2.59 -22.67 -8.81
CA GLN A 96 -1.71 -23.38 -9.73
C GLN A 96 -2.49 -23.91 -10.92
N GLU A 97 -3.68 -24.47 -10.68
CA GLU A 97 -4.54 -24.96 -11.75
C GLU A 97 -5.01 -23.83 -12.68
N LYS A 98 -5.48 -22.71 -12.12
CA LYS A 98 -5.83 -21.51 -12.91
C LYS A 98 -4.65 -21.00 -13.75
N ARG A 99 -3.43 -21.03 -13.22
CA ARG A 99 -2.22 -20.62 -13.94
C ARG A 99 -1.88 -21.59 -15.08
N LYS A 100 -1.97 -22.90 -14.86
CA LYS A 100 -1.78 -23.94 -15.89
C LYS A 100 -2.77 -23.74 -17.04
N LEU A 101 -4.05 -23.57 -16.72
CA LEU A 101 -5.10 -23.35 -17.72
C LEU A 101 -4.87 -22.06 -18.53
N LYS A 102 -4.52 -20.95 -17.87
CA LYS A 102 -4.18 -19.70 -18.56
C LYS A 102 -2.98 -19.85 -19.48
N ARG A 103 -1.91 -20.54 -19.04
CA ARG A 103 -0.72 -20.81 -19.84
C ARG A 103 -1.05 -21.68 -21.05
N PHE A 104 -1.82 -22.75 -20.86
CA PHE A 104 -2.26 -23.62 -21.95
C PHE A 104 -3.08 -22.86 -22.99
N ALA A 105 -4.04 -22.03 -22.56
CA ALA A 105 -4.84 -21.20 -23.45
C ALA A 105 -3.97 -20.20 -24.23
N TYR A 106 -2.98 -19.59 -23.58
CA TYR A 106 -2.01 -18.71 -24.24
C TYR A 106 -1.22 -19.46 -25.34
N LEU A 107 -0.66 -20.63 -25.02
CA LEU A 107 0.10 -21.43 -25.98
C LEU A 107 -0.76 -21.88 -27.17
N LYS A 108 -2.01 -22.29 -26.93
CA LYS A 108 -2.95 -22.61 -28.02
C LYS A 108 -3.22 -21.41 -28.93
N ARG A 109 -3.42 -20.22 -28.36
CA ARG A 109 -3.61 -18.99 -29.15
C ARG A 109 -2.38 -18.66 -29.98
N GLN A 110 -1.19 -18.72 -29.38
CA GLN A 110 0.08 -18.50 -30.06
C GLN A 110 0.29 -19.50 -31.21
N GLN A 111 0.04 -20.79 -30.97
CA GLN A 111 0.16 -21.82 -31.99
C GLN A 111 -0.79 -21.58 -33.18
N ARG A 112 -2.05 -21.18 -32.92
CA ARG A 112 -3.01 -20.83 -33.98
C ARG A 112 -2.53 -19.63 -34.80
N PHE A 113 -2.02 -18.59 -34.14
CA PHE A 113 -1.48 -17.40 -34.79
C PHE A 113 -0.33 -17.73 -35.75
N TYR A 114 0.66 -18.51 -35.30
CA TYR A 114 1.78 -18.90 -36.16
C TYR A 114 1.38 -19.81 -37.32
N ARG A 115 0.40 -20.72 -37.14
CA ARG A 115 -0.12 -21.52 -38.26
C ARG A 115 -0.80 -20.65 -39.33
N GLN A 116 -1.51 -19.60 -38.91
CA GLN A 116 -2.14 -18.66 -39.85
C GLN A 116 -1.08 -17.85 -40.63
N LEU A 117 0.03 -17.48 -39.99
CA LEU A 117 1.14 -16.79 -40.67
C LEU A 117 1.89 -17.69 -41.66
N GLN A 118 2.08 -18.97 -41.33
CA GLN A 118 2.78 -19.94 -42.20
C GLN A 118 1.91 -20.47 -43.36
N GLY A 119 0.59 -20.24 -43.32
CA GLY A 119 -0.37 -20.59 -44.37
C GLY A 119 -0.92 -19.39 -45.14
N ALA A 120 -0.35 -18.20 -44.94
CA ALA A 120 -0.64 -17.02 -45.78
C ALA A 120 0.11 -17.17 -47.12
N PRO A 121 -0.54 -16.86 -48.26
CA PRO A 121 0.07 -17.00 -49.59
C PRO A 121 1.31 -16.12 -49.77
#